data_AF-A0A8D1MD61-F1
#
_entry.id   AF-A0A8D1MD61-F1
#
_cell.length_a   1.000
_cell.length_b   1.000
_cell.length_c   1.000
_cell.angle_alpha   90.00
_cell.angle_beta   90.00
_cell.angle_gamma   90.00
#
_symmetry.space_group_name_H-M   'P 1'
#
loop_
_entity.id
_entity.type
_entity.pdbx_description
1 polymer ?
#
loop_
_entity_poly.entity_id
_entity_poly.type
_entity_poly.pdbx_seq_one_letter_code
_entity_poly.pdbx_strand_id
1 'polypeptide(L)'
;MNAAAEAEFNILLATDSYKVTHYKQYPPNTSKVYSYFECREKKTENSKIRKVKYEETVFYGLQYILNKYLKGKVVTKEKIQEAKEVYKEHFQDDVFNEKGWNYILEKYDGHLPIEVQKGPIIFT
;
A
#
# COMPACT_ATOMS: atom_id res chain seq x y z
N MET A 1 6.33 28.63 19.66
CA MET A 1 5.63 27.44 20.18
C MET A 1 6.06 26.28 19.29
N ASN A 2 6.96 25.42 19.77
CA ASN A 2 7.37 24.23 19.02
C ASN A 2 6.23 23.24 19.09
N ALA A 3 5.50 23.09 17.98
CA ALA A 3 4.72 21.87 17.78
C ALA A 3 5.70 20.71 17.95
N ALA A 4 5.40 19.79 18.87
CA ALA A 4 6.07 18.51 18.93
C ALA A 4 6.17 17.99 17.49
N ALA A 5 7.38 17.64 17.04
CA ALA A 5 7.61 17.18 15.68
C ALA A 5 6.58 16.08 15.39
N GLU A 6 5.60 16.40 14.56
CA GLU A 6 4.64 15.42 14.06
C GLU A 6 5.51 14.36 13.40
N ALA A 7 5.51 13.13 13.93
CA ALA A 7 6.31 12.06 13.37
C ALA A 7 5.97 11.95 11.88
N GLU A 8 6.93 12.27 11.03
CA GLU A 8 6.70 12.40 9.60
C GLU A 8 6.27 11.04 9.05
N PHE A 9 5.16 10.99 8.31
CA PHE A 9 4.65 9.72 7.78
C PHE A 9 5.69 9.04 6.88
N ASN A 10 6.08 7.82 7.24
CA ASN A 10 6.96 6.97 6.46
C ASN A 10 6.18 5.83 5.80
N ILE A 11 5.97 5.93 4.48
CA ILE A 11 5.22 4.92 3.72
C ILE A 11 5.87 3.53 3.76
N LEU A 12 7.19 3.46 3.95
CA LEU A 12 7.92 2.18 4.02
C LEU A 12 7.54 1.38 5.27
N LEU A 13 7.06 2.05 6.33
CA LEU A 13 6.58 1.45 7.58
C LEU A 13 5.06 1.27 7.62
N ALA A 14 4.33 1.84 6.65
CA ALA A 14 2.87 1.83 6.60
C ALA A 14 2.31 0.63 5.81
N THR A 15 2.80 -0.57 6.13
CA THR A 15 2.40 -1.81 5.46
C THR A 15 2.37 -2.97 6.44
N ASP A 16 1.61 -4.01 6.13
CA ASP A 16 1.66 -5.24 6.94
C ASP A 16 3.05 -5.88 6.83
N SER A 17 3.65 -6.27 7.96
CA SER A 17 5.04 -6.76 8.02
C SER A 17 5.34 -7.86 6.99
N TYR A 18 4.43 -8.82 6.80
CA TYR A 18 4.65 -9.93 5.85
C TYR A 18 4.92 -9.43 4.40
N LYS A 19 4.38 -8.27 4.01
CA LYS A 19 4.58 -7.67 2.67
C LYS A 19 6.02 -7.22 2.41
N VAL A 20 6.81 -6.97 3.45
CA VAL A 20 8.23 -6.61 3.34
C VAL A 20 9.03 -7.71 2.62
N THR A 21 8.61 -8.97 2.79
CA THR A 21 9.30 -10.15 2.22
C THR A 21 8.75 -10.56 0.85
N HIS A 22 7.61 -10.02 0.41
CA HIS A 22 6.89 -10.49 -0.78
C HIS A 22 7.67 -10.36 -2.09
N TYR A 23 8.60 -9.41 -2.19
CA TYR A 23 9.41 -9.24 -3.41
C TYR A 23 10.24 -10.48 -3.75
N LYS A 24 10.58 -11.32 -2.75
CA LYS A 24 11.28 -12.61 -2.96
C LYS A 24 10.34 -13.76 -3.33
N GLN A 25 9.03 -13.58 -3.19
CA GLN A 25 8.02 -14.63 -3.32
C GLN A 25 7.32 -14.62 -4.68
N TYR A 26 7.41 -13.53 -5.44
CA TYR A 26 6.87 -13.49 -6.79
C TYR A 26 7.62 -14.44 -7.72
N PRO A 27 6.94 -15.06 -8.72
CA PRO A 27 7.61 -15.85 -9.73
C PRO A 27 8.77 -15.07 -10.39
N PRO A 28 9.92 -15.71 -10.68
CA PRO A 28 11.02 -15.08 -11.39
C PRO A 28 10.55 -14.43 -12.71
N ASN A 29 11.16 -13.30 -13.07
CA ASN A 29 10.81 -12.51 -14.26
C ASN A 29 9.42 -11.85 -14.25
N THR A 30 8.75 -11.79 -13.09
CA THR A 30 7.52 -10.97 -12.93
C THR A 30 7.84 -9.49 -13.16
N SER A 31 7.24 -8.89 -14.19
CA SER A 31 7.44 -7.48 -14.55
C SER A 31 6.25 -6.58 -14.24
N LYS A 32 5.08 -7.17 -13.96
CA LYS A 32 3.84 -6.43 -13.65
C LYS A 32 2.99 -7.21 -12.64
N VAL A 33 2.47 -6.49 -11.65
CA VAL A 33 1.44 -6.97 -10.72
C VAL A 33 0.25 -6.03 -10.83
N TYR A 34 -0.95 -6.60 -11.02
CA TYR A 34 -2.21 -5.86 -11.08
C TYR A 34 -3.14 -6.34 -9.97
N SER A 35 -3.79 -5.39 -9.30
CA SER A 35 -4.70 -5.64 -8.18
C SER A 35 -5.94 -4.77 -8.30
N TYR A 36 -7.07 -5.23 -7.76
CA TYR A 36 -8.34 -4.49 -7.75
C TYR A 36 -8.96 -4.50 -6.34
N PHE A 37 -9.89 -3.57 -6.10
CA PHE A 37 -10.60 -3.43 -4.83
C PHE A 37 -12.11 -3.55 -5.05
N GLU A 38 -12.78 -4.35 -4.22
CA GLU A 38 -14.24 -4.52 -4.23
C GLU A 38 -14.78 -4.78 -2.81
N CYS A 39 -16.04 -4.38 -2.57
CA CYS A 39 -16.80 -4.80 -1.40
C CYS A 39 -17.53 -6.11 -1.73
N ARG A 40 -16.89 -7.25 -1.47
CA ARG A 40 -17.42 -8.58 -1.85
C ARG A 40 -18.77 -8.88 -1.21
N GLU A 41 -19.66 -9.50 -1.96
CA GLU A 41 -20.90 -10.06 -1.44
C GLU A 41 -20.62 -11.23 -0.48
N LYS A 42 -21.36 -11.30 0.63
CA LYS A 42 -21.35 -12.45 1.54
C LYS A 42 -22.58 -13.32 1.30
N LYS A 43 -22.38 -14.56 0.83
CA LYS A 43 -23.44 -15.58 0.88
C LYS A 43 -23.60 -16.04 2.33
N THR A 44 -24.77 -15.80 2.92
CA THR A 44 -25.15 -16.42 4.20
C THR A 44 -25.79 -17.78 3.92
N GLU A 45 -25.39 -18.80 4.67
CA GLU A 45 -25.66 -20.21 4.38
C GLU A 45 -27.16 -20.57 4.33
N ASN A 46 -27.49 -21.51 3.44
CA ASN A 46 -28.71 -22.32 3.34
C ASN A 46 -30.07 -21.62 3.16
N SER A 47 -30.11 -20.30 3.06
CA SER A 47 -31.30 -19.57 2.63
C SER A 47 -31.33 -19.45 1.09
N LYS A 48 -32.39 -19.96 0.45
CA LYS A 48 -32.71 -19.68 -0.98
C LYS A 48 -32.89 -18.17 -1.26
N ILE A 49 -32.92 -17.34 -0.23
CA ILE A 49 -33.08 -15.89 -0.30
C ILE A 49 -31.71 -15.25 -0.04
N ARG A 50 -31.17 -14.59 -1.07
CA ARG A 50 -29.98 -13.73 -0.99
C ARG A 50 -30.23 -12.67 0.09
N LYS A 51 -29.45 -12.68 1.17
CA LYS A 51 -29.54 -11.65 2.20
C LYS A 51 -28.20 -10.94 2.33
N VAL A 52 -28.01 -9.92 1.49
CA VAL A 52 -26.92 -8.95 1.65
C VAL A 52 -27.45 -7.84 2.56
N LYS A 53 -26.69 -7.47 3.61
CA LYS A 53 -27.13 -6.42 4.55
C LYS A 53 -27.11 -5.02 3.89
N TYR A 54 -26.18 -4.81 2.97
CA TYR A 54 -26.01 -3.57 2.21
C TYR A 54 -25.80 -3.95 0.76
N GLU A 55 -26.80 -3.70 -0.08
CA GLU A 55 -26.78 -4.04 -1.51
C GLU A 55 -25.81 -3.15 -2.31
N GLU A 56 -25.54 -1.94 -1.79
CA GLU A 56 -24.65 -0.97 -2.42
C GLU A 56 -23.68 -0.37 -1.41
N THR A 57 -22.55 0.13 -1.92
CA THR A 57 -21.54 0.83 -1.13
C THR A 57 -21.12 2.11 -1.84
N VAL A 58 -21.10 3.23 -1.11
CA VAL A 58 -20.61 4.51 -1.64
C VAL A 58 -19.09 4.46 -1.73
N PHE A 59 -18.56 4.65 -2.94
CA PHE A 59 -17.12 4.77 -3.15
C PHE A 59 -16.65 6.21 -2.89
N TYR A 60 -16.06 6.44 -1.71
CA TYR A 60 -15.51 7.72 -1.30
C TYR A 60 -14.22 7.53 -0.48
N GLY A 61 -13.31 8.51 -0.51
CA GLY A 61 -12.09 8.53 0.31
C GLY A 61 -10.77 8.27 -0.41
N LEU A 62 -10.78 7.66 -1.61
CA LEU A 62 -9.54 7.36 -2.35
C LEU A 62 -8.68 8.62 -2.60
N GLN A 63 -9.30 9.74 -2.98
CA GLN A 63 -8.58 10.99 -3.27
C GLN A 63 -7.82 11.53 -2.06
N TYR A 64 -8.34 11.36 -0.84
CA TYR A 64 -7.65 11.74 0.39
C TYR A 64 -6.40 10.88 0.59
N ILE A 65 -6.52 9.55 0.43
CA ILE A 65 -5.39 8.63 0.57
C ILE A 65 -4.29 8.96 -0.44
N LEU A 66 -4.68 9.20 -1.70
CA LEU A 66 -3.75 9.57 -2.77
C LEU A 66 -2.97 10.85 -2.42
N ASN A 67 -3.67 11.93 -2.08
CA ASN A 67 -3.02 13.22 -1.84
C ASN A 67 -2.22 13.26 -0.54
N LYS A 68 -2.68 12.58 0.52
CA LYS A 68 -2.03 12.65 1.83
C LYS A 68 -0.83 11.71 1.94
N TYR A 69 -0.89 10.52 1.33
CA TYR A 69 0.08 9.46 1.61
C TYR A 69 0.88 8.96 0.41
N LEU A 70 0.36 9.12 -0.82
CA LEU A 70 0.95 8.47 -2.00
C LEU A 70 1.54 9.47 -3.02
N LYS A 71 1.06 10.72 -3.02
CA LYS A 71 1.44 11.76 -3.98
C LYS A 71 2.79 12.39 -3.60
N GLY A 72 3.60 12.67 -4.61
CA GLY A 72 4.84 13.43 -4.47
C GLY A 72 6.04 12.55 -4.08
N LYS A 73 7.07 13.20 -3.55
CA LYS A 73 8.29 12.54 -3.06
C LYS A 73 8.03 11.94 -1.68
N VAL A 74 7.63 10.68 -1.67
CA VAL A 74 7.27 9.95 -0.43
C VAL A 74 8.41 9.03 0.06
N VAL A 75 9.41 8.80 -0.78
CA VAL A 75 10.62 8.04 -0.44
C VAL A 75 11.81 9.00 -0.31
N THR A 76 12.54 8.89 0.79
CA THR A 76 13.80 9.62 1.03
C THR A 76 14.84 8.66 1.60
N LYS A 77 16.12 9.07 1.61
CA LYS A 77 17.21 8.26 2.13
C LYS A 77 17.05 7.98 3.63
N GLU A 78 16.56 8.97 4.37
CA GLU A 78 16.31 8.91 5.81
C GLU A 78 15.19 7.89 6.10
N LYS A 79 14.10 7.93 5.33
CA LYS A 79 12.98 6.98 5.45
C LYS A 79 13.40 5.54 5.13
N ILE A 80 14.30 5.35 4.16
CA ILE A 80 14.87 4.04 3.81
C ILE A 80 15.71 3.51 4.97
N GLN A 81 16.59 4.35 5.53
CA GLN A 81 17.46 3.96 6.63
C GLN A 81 16.65 3.60 7.88
N GLU A 82 15.69 4.44 8.25
CA GLU A 82 14.77 4.18 9.37
C GLU A 82 14.02 2.87 9.18
N ALA A 83 13.43 2.65 8.00
CA ALA A 83 12.68 1.42 7.74
C ALA A 83 13.58 0.17 7.81
N LYS A 84 14.81 0.25 7.31
CA LYS A 84 15.79 -0.84 7.40
C LYS A 84 16.11 -1.18 8.85
N GLU A 85 16.35 -0.18 9.69
CA GLU A 85 16.65 -0.38 11.12
C GLU A 85 15.45 -1.00 11.86
N VAL A 86 14.25 -0.45 11.64
CA VAL A 86 13.02 -0.99 12.25
C VAL A 86 12.77 -2.43 11.82
N TYR A 87 12.90 -2.75 10.53
CA TYR A 87 12.63 -4.10 10.05
C TYR A 87 13.70 -5.11 10.46
N LYS A 88 14.97 -4.68 10.57
CA LYS A 88 16.03 -5.54 11.08
C LYS A 88 15.71 -6.01 12.50
N GLU A 89 15.26 -5.11 13.37
CA GLU A 89 14.84 -5.47 14.72
C GLU A 89 13.52 -6.24 14.74
N HIS A 90 12.55 -5.88 13.90
CA HIS A 90 11.25 -6.54 13.86
C HIS A 90 11.33 -8.00 13.42
N PHE A 91 12.17 -8.30 12.42
CA PHE A 91 12.32 -9.66 11.88
C PHE A 91 13.50 -10.43 12.46
N GLN A 92 14.45 -9.74 13.11
CA GLN A 92 15.74 -10.29 13.49
C GLN A 92 16.50 -10.87 12.27
N ASP A 93 16.27 -10.29 11.08
CA ASP A 93 16.82 -10.70 9.79
C ASP A 93 16.85 -9.52 8.80
N ASP A 94 17.73 -9.57 7.80
CA ASP A 94 17.90 -8.54 6.76
C ASP A 94 17.02 -8.83 5.53
N VAL A 95 15.71 -8.77 5.74
CA VAL A 95 14.72 -9.08 4.69
C VAL A 95 14.27 -7.86 3.89
N PHE A 96 14.52 -6.65 4.38
CA PHE A 96 14.03 -5.41 3.80
C PHE A 96 14.59 -5.17 2.39
N ASN A 97 13.73 -4.79 1.44
CA ASN A 97 14.13 -4.54 0.05
C ASN A 97 14.76 -3.16 -0.14
N GLU A 98 15.88 -2.90 0.54
CA GLU A 98 16.60 -1.62 0.47
C GLU A 98 16.97 -1.24 -0.97
N LYS A 99 17.41 -2.22 -1.78
CA LYS A 99 17.76 -2.00 -3.20
C LYS A 99 16.57 -1.51 -4.02
N GLY A 100 15.39 -2.13 -3.84
CA GLY A 100 14.17 -1.74 -4.54
C GLY A 100 13.72 -0.32 -4.18
N TRP A 101 13.82 0.06 -2.90
CA TRP A 101 13.48 1.41 -2.46
C TRP A 101 14.47 2.46 -2.94
N ASN A 102 15.78 2.18 -2.92
CA ASN A 102 16.78 3.09 -3.48
C ASN A 102 16.59 3.29 -5.00
N TYR A 103 16.22 2.25 -5.74
CA TYR A 103 15.88 2.40 -7.16
C TYR A 103 14.73 3.38 -7.40
N ILE A 104 13.70 3.37 -6.55
CA ILE A 104 12.59 4.34 -6.64
C ILE A 104 13.08 5.76 -6.34
N LEU A 105 13.91 5.91 -5.30
CA LEU A 105 14.51 7.19 -4.94
C LEU A 105 15.34 7.77 -6.08
N GLU A 106 16.24 6.99 -6.66
CA GLU A 106 17.19 7.43 -7.69
C GLU A 106 16.52 7.66 -9.04
N LYS A 107 15.65 6.74 -9.48
CA LYS A 107 15.07 6.79 -10.83
C LYS A 107 13.84 7.71 -10.94
N TYR A 108 13.05 7.80 -9.89
CA TYR A 108 11.77 8.52 -9.90
C TYR A 108 11.74 9.68 -8.89
N ASP A 109 12.89 10.12 -8.39
CA ASP A 109 13.01 11.14 -7.34
C ASP A 109 12.09 10.85 -6.14
N GLY A 110 12.01 9.57 -5.76
CA GLY A 110 11.19 9.10 -4.64
C GLY A 110 9.67 9.16 -4.85
N HIS A 111 9.21 9.36 -6.08
CA HIS A 111 7.81 9.24 -6.47
C HIS A 111 7.46 7.78 -6.80
N LEU A 112 6.32 7.29 -6.32
CA LEU A 112 5.91 5.90 -6.54
C LEU A 112 5.56 5.64 -8.02
N PRO A 113 6.20 4.67 -8.69
CA PRO A 113 5.90 4.33 -10.08
C PRO A 113 4.67 3.41 -10.18
N ILE A 114 3.52 3.90 -9.72
CA ILE A 114 2.24 3.17 -9.72
C ILE A 114 1.17 3.94 -10.48
N GLU A 115 0.25 3.20 -11.10
CA GLU A 115 -0.95 3.74 -11.73
C GLU A 115 -2.17 3.29 -10.93
N VAL A 116 -3.03 4.24 -10.56
CA VAL A 116 -4.29 3.97 -9.86
C VAL A 116 -5.43 4.39 -10.77
N GLN A 117 -6.18 3.41 -11.26
CA GLN A 117 -7.34 3.64 -12.11
C GLN A 117 -8.63 3.53 -11.29
N LYS A 118 -9.56 4.44 -11.55
CA LYS A 118 -10.93 4.33 -11.07
C LYS A 118 -11.80 3.81 -12.22
N GLY A 119 -12.38 2.63 -12.07
CA GLY A 119 -13.40 2.10 -12.99
C GLY A 119 -14.72 2.88 -12.89
N PRO A 120 -15.67 2.68 -13.83
CA PRO A 120 -16.99 3.29 -13.74
C PRO A 120 -17.70 2.81 -12.46
N ILE A 121 -18.21 3.76 -11.67
CA ILE A 121 -19.15 3.46 -10.58
C ILE A 121 -20.49 3.24 -11.26
N ILE A 122 -20.84 1.99 -11.52
CA ILE A 122 -22.14 1.65 -12.10
C ILE A 122 -23.12 1.52 -10.94
N PHE A 123 -24.02 2.50 -10.81
CA PHE A 123 -25.27 2.34 -10.07
C PHE A 123 -26.28 1.79 -11.09
N THR A 124 -26.62 0.51 -11.02
CA THR A 124 -27.72 -0.09 -11.80
C THR A 124 -28.97 -0.17 -10.98
#